data_AF-A0A929XG35-F1
#
_entry.id   AF-A0A929XG35-F1
#
_cell.length_a   1.000
_cell.length_b   1.000
_cell.length_c   1.000
_cell.angle_alpha   90.00
_cell.angle_beta   90.00
_cell.angle_gamma   90.00
#
_symmetry.space_group_name_H-M   'P 1'
#
loop_
_entity.id
_entity.type
_entity.pdbx_description
1 polymer ?
#
loop_
_entity_poly.entity_id
_entity_poly.type
_entity_poly.pdbx_seq_one_letter_code
_entity_poly.pdbx_strand_id
1 'polypeptide(L)' 'HVSEEPGYLIAQKELSLSSFLQLQMRLGEGSGCVLAFEVIRAACTIMNEMATFEEANIQDDYLTEIRDEMKG' A
#
# COMPACT_ATOMS: atom_id res chain seq x y z
N HIS A 1 -8.84 -6.77 -3.05
CA HIS A 1 -8.67 -6.69 -4.50
C HIS A 1 -9.97 -6.22 -5.12
N VAL A 2 -9.89 -5.58 -6.28
CA VAL A 2 -11.07 -5.31 -7.11
C VAL A 2 -11.53 -6.63 -7.71
N SER A 3 -12.70 -7.12 -7.29
CA SER A 3 -13.33 -8.31 -7.88
C SER A 3 -13.97 -7.94 -9.21
N GLU A 4 -13.92 -8.87 -10.18
CA GLU A 4 -14.64 -8.74 -11.46
C GLU A 4 -16.14 -9.05 -11.34
N GLU A 5 -16.64 -9.30 -10.12
CA GLU A 5 -18.07 -9.41 -9.88
C GLU A 5 -18.76 -8.03 -10.03
N PRO A 6 -19.87 -7.92 -10.80
CA PRO A 6 -20.54 -6.64 -11.05
C PRO A 6 -20.94 -5.86 -9.79
N GLY A 7 -21.30 -6.57 -8.71
CA GLY A 7 -21.71 -5.97 -7.45
C GLY A 7 -20.56 -5.33 -6.64
N TYR A 8 -19.30 -5.66 -6.95
CA TYR A 8 -18.16 -5.22 -6.17
C TYR A 8 -18.00 -3.70 -6.18
N LEU A 9 -18.12 -3.05 -7.34
CA LEU A 9 -17.98 -1.60 -7.46
C LEU A 9 -19.07 -0.83 -6.70
N ILE A 10 -20.29 -1.39 -6.64
CA ILE A 10 -21.39 -0.83 -5.87
C ILE A 10 -21.04 -0.93 -4.38
N ALA A 11 -20.67 -2.12 -3.89
CA ALA A 11 -20.30 -2.32 -2.49
C ALA A 11 -19.10 -1.44 -2.08
N GLN A 12 -18.08 -1.34 -2.94
CA GLN A 12 -16.90 -0.49 -2.71
C GLN A 12 -17.30 0.98 -2.53
N LYS A 13 -18.19 1.49 -3.39
CA LYS A 13 -18.69 2.86 -3.33
C LYS A 13 -19.49 3.12 -2.04
N GLU A 14 -20.44 2.24 -1.71
CA GLU A 14 -21.27 2.37 -0.50
C GLU A 14 -20.44 2.32 0.79
N LEU A 15 -19.39 1.50 0.81
CA LEU A 15 -18.47 1.42 1.95
C LEU A 15 -17.43 2.55 1.98
N SER A 16 -17.35 3.39 0.94
CA SER A 16 -16.32 4.42 0.78
C SER A 16 -14.89 3.88 0.93
N LEU A 17 -14.67 2.65 0.46
CA LEU A 17 -13.37 1.99 0.47
C LEU A 17 -12.75 2.01 -0.93
N SER A 18 -11.44 1.78 -1.00
CA SER A 18 -10.75 1.48 -2.26
C SER A 18 -9.81 0.31 -2.04
N SER A 19 -9.67 -0.54 -3.04
CA SER A 19 -8.73 -1.66 -2.98
C SER A 19 -7.42 -1.35 -3.72
N PHE A 20 -6.30 -1.73 -3.10
CA PHE A 20 -4.94 -1.56 -3.64
C PHE A 20 -4.50 -2.70 -4.60
N LEU A 21 -5.35 -3.70 -4.87
CA LEU A 21 -5.04 -4.83 -5.76
C LEU A 21 -6.02 -4.89 -6.93
N GLN A 22 -5.55 -4.78 -8.17
CA GLN A 22 -6.33 -4.93 -9.40
C GLN A 22 -5.81 -6.13 -10.18
N LEU A 23 -6.46 -7.29 -10.04
CA LEU A 23 -5.91 -8.58 -10.45
C LEU A 23 -6.83 -9.38 -11.40
N GLN A 24 -7.95 -8.79 -11.85
CA GLN A 24 -8.95 -9.47 -12.69
C GLN A 24 -9.47 -10.79 -12.08
N MET A 25 -9.56 -10.86 -10.75
CA MET A 25 -9.97 -12.05 -10.02
C MET A 25 -11.49 -12.09 -9.80
N ARG A 26 -12.07 -13.30 -9.85
CA ARG A 26 -13.48 -13.57 -9.51
C ARG A 26 -13.73 -14.95 -8.91
N LEU A 27 -12.70 -15.56 -8.32
CA LEU A 27 -12.80 -16.91 -7.74
C LEU A 27 -13.64 -16.90 -6.45
N GLY A 28 -13.56 -15.82 -5.66
CA GLY A 28 -14.21 -15.76 -4.35
C GLY A 28 -13.43 -16.52 -3.28
N GLU A 29 -14.16 -17.07 -2.31
CA GLU A 29 -13.66 -17.92 -1.21
C GLU A 29 -12.54 -17.28 -0.35
N GLY A 30 -12.39 -15.96 -0.42
CA GLY A 30 -11.32 -15.24 0.28
C GLY A 30 -9.94 -15.34 -0.39
N SER A 31 -9.83 -15.87 -1.61
CA SER A 31 -8.55 -15.99 -2.35
C SER A 31 -7.77 -14.67 -2.43
N GLY A 32 -8.45 -13.54 -2.67
CA GLY A 32 -7.80 -12.23 -2.69
C GLY A 32 -7.48 -11.65 -1.30
N CYS A 33 -8.00 -12.23 -0.21
CA CYS A 33 -7.65 -11.86 1.16
C CYS A 33 -6.26 -12.39 1.53
N VAL A 34 -5.94 -13.62 1.11
CA VAL A 34 -4.61 -14.22 1.32
C VAL A 34 -3.50 -13.33 0.75
N LEU A 35 -3.68 -12.81 -0.48
CA LEU A 35 -2.73 -11.88 -1.09
C LEU A 35 -2.64 -10.54 -0.32
N ALA A 36 -3.76 -10.03 0.18
CA ALA A 36 -3.77 -8.78 0.95
C ALA A 36 -3.00 -8.91 2.28
N PHE A 37 -3.05 -10.06 2.94
CA PHE A 37 -2.29 -10.29 4.17
C PHE A 37 -0.78 -10.26 3.95
N GLU A 38 -0.28 -10.72 2.80
CA GLU A 38 1.13 -10.61 2.45
C GLU A 38 1.57 -9.14 2.34
N VAL A 39 0.75 -8.30 1.72
CA VAL A 39 1.01 -6.85 1.61
C VAL A 39 0.99 -6.18 2.99
N ILE A 40 0.02 -6.53 3.83
CA ILE A 40 -0.06 -6.01 5.20
C ILE A 40 1.18 -6.40 6.00
N ARG A 41 1.64 -7.66 5.89
CA ARG A 41 2.86 -8.12 6.56
C ARG A 41 4.07 -7.34 6.08
N ALA A 42 4.24 -7.15 4.78
CA ALA A 42 5.33 -6.36 4.21
C ALA A 42 5.30 -4.92 4.74
N ALA A 43 4.14 -4.29 4.81
CA ALA A 43 3.99 -2.95 5.38
C ALA A 43 4.42 -2.91 6.86
N CYS A 44 3.98 -3.88 7.67
CA CYS A 44 4.41 -3.99 9.07
C CYS A 44 5.92 -4.20 9.20
N THR A 45 6.52 -5.04 8.35
CA THR A 45 7.97 -5.25 8.33
C THR A 45 8.71 -3.96 7.98
N ILE A 46 8.26 -3.22 6.97
CA ILE A 46 8.85 -1.93 6.62
C ILE A 46 8.78 -0.95 7.81
N MET A 47 7.64 -0.86 8.48
CA MET A 47 7.48 0.05 9.62
C MET A 47 8.35 -0.30 10.82
N ASN A 48 8.66 -1.59 11.04
CA ASN A 48 9.33 -2.05 12.25
C ASN A 48 10.82 -2.37 12.05
N GLU A 49 11.24 -2.72 10.84
CA GLU A 49 12.56 -3.30 10.57
C GLU A 49 13.37 -2.48 9.56
N MET A 50 12.77 -1.49 8.88
CA MET A 50 13.52 -0.62 7.99
C MET A 50 14.39 0.33 8.80
N ALA A 51 15.70 0.26 8.58
CA ALA A 51 16.66 1.16 9.20
C ALA A 51 16.38 2.61 8.80
N THR A 52 16.52 3.52 9.75
CA THR A 52 16.57 4.97 9.50
C THR A 52 17.82 5.32 8.68
N PHE A 53 17.85 6.53 8.10
CA PHE A 53 19.03 6.98 7.35
C PHE A 53 20.30 7.00 8.20
N GLU A 54 20.19 7.37 9.47
CA GLU A 54 21.31 7.34 10.42
C GLU A 54 21.81 5.91 10.66
N GLU A 55 20.91 4.97 10.98
CA GLU A 55 21.25 3.56 11.21
C GLU A 55 21.85 2.89 9.95
N ALA A 56 21.42 3.32 8.76
CA ALA A 56 21.93 2.87 7.49
C ALA A 56 23.22 3.62 7.02
N ASN A 57 23.70 4.61 7.79
CA ASN A 57 24.81 5.50 7.42
C ASN A 57 24.63 6.19 6.05
N ILE A 58 23.40 6.61 5.74
CA ILE A 58 23.06 7.33 4.51
C ILE A 58 23.18 8.84 4.79
N GLN A 59 24.00 9.55 4.01
CA GLN A 59 24.02 11.03 4.01
C GLN A 59 22.81 11.56 3.24
N ASP A 60 21.90 12.26 3.91
CA ASP A 60 20.63 12.73 3.35
C ASP A 60 20.54 14.25 3.18
N ASP A 61 21.65 14.98 3.31
CA ASP A 61 21.75 16.45 3.23
C ASP A 61 21.08 17.03 1.96
N TYR A 62 21.17 16.32 0.83
CA TYR A 62 20.55 16.71 -0.45
C TYR A 62 19.02 16.70 -0.42
N LEU A 63 18.39 15.98 0.52
CA LEU A 63 16.93 16.01 0.70
C LEU A 63 16.46 17.33 1.30
N THR A 64 17.33 18.09 1.95
CA THR A 64 17.01 19.40 2.55
C THR A 64 16.63 20.40 1.46
N GLU A 65 17.40 20.44 0.37
CA GLU A 65 17.15 21.30 -0.79
C GLU A 65 15.79 20.97 -1.43
N ILE A 66 15.48 19.68 -1.60
CA ILE A 66 14.21 19.21 -2.18
C ILE A 66 13.01 19.56 -1.29
N ARG A 67 13.16 19.45 0.03
CA ARG A 67 12.08 19.79 0.99
C ARG A 67 11.76 21.27 1.01
N ASP A 68 12.76 22.13 0.81
CA ASP A 68 12.57 23.57 0.77
C ASP A 68 11.93 24.02 -0.56
N GLU A 69 12.23 23.34 -1.68
CA GLU A 69 11.52 23.54 -2.96
C GLU A 69 10.03 23.18 -2.89
N MET A 70 9.65 22.14 -2.14
CA MET A 70 8.25 21.70 -2.02
C MET A 70 7.40 22.54 -1.04
N LYS A 71 8.04 23.43 -0.26
CA LYS A 71 7.35 24.34 0.67
C LYS A 71 7.09 25.73 0.07
N GLY A 72 7.61 26.02 -1.12
CA GLY A 72 7.30 27.22 -1.91
C GLY A 72 6.06 27.05 -2.78
#